data_AF-W1F862-F1
#
_entry.id   AF-W1F862-F1
#
_cell.length_a   1.000
_cell.length_b   1.000
_cell.length_c   1.000
_cell.angle_alpha   90.00
_cell.angle_beta   90.00
_cell.angle_gamma   90.00
#
_symmetry.space_group_name_H-M   'P 1'
#
loop_
_entity.id
_entity.type
_entity.pdbx_description
1 polymer ?
#
loop_
_entity_poly.entity_id
_entity_poly.type
_entity_poly.pdbx_seq_one_letter_code
_entity_poly.pdbx_strand_id
1 'polypeptide(L)'
;MVPVGFEKSEWQKLQAVERFYLKMAEMEHQGAKTLDNYQNFAKAFKVHHFDQLMSDASKANSARLKLSTEFRSTMMSGDAEMTGTPLRALLYALFEISKEVEVDDVLLHLMENCPNYLPNKQLLAKMADYLAEKREGLKGTKTFNPEQEASSARVLAEAIRNQRL
;
A
#
# COMPACT_ATOMS: atom_id res chain seq x y z
N MET A 1 -2.73 15.57 9.12
CA MET A 1 -3.02 14.46 10.06
C MET A 1 -1.98 13.37 9.78
N VAL A 2 -1.24 12.93 10.79
CA VAL A 2 -0.23 11.85 10.67
C VAL A 2 -0.88 10.59 11.27
N PRO A 3 -0.93 9.45 10.56
CA PRO A 3 -1.48 8.21 11.11
C PRO A 3 -0.65 7.68 12.27
N VAL A 4 -1.29 6.93 13.18
CA VAL A 4 -0.58 6.21 14.24
C VAL A 4 0.35 5.19 13.59
N GLY A 5 1.62 5.16 14.01
CA GLY A 5 2.67 4.30 13.43
C GLY A 5 3.71 5.03 12.57
N PHE A 6 3.45 6.28 12.17
CA PHE A 6 4.42 7.12 11.46
C PHE A 6 4.88 8.30 12.30
N GLU A 7 6.19 8.60 12.24
CA GLU A 7 6.68 9.90 12.71
C GLU A 7 6.30 11.00 11.71
N LYS A 8 6.13 12.23 12.22
CA LYS A 8 5.75 13.39 11.38
C LYS A 8 6.76 13.64 10.26
N SER A 9 8.05 13.50 10.56
CA SER A 9 9.16 13.67 9.60
C SER A 9 9.09 12.64 8.47
N GLU A 10 8.77 11.39 8.78
CA GLU A 10 8.63 10.30 7.82
C GLU A 10 7.40 10.51 6.93
N TRP A 11 6.26 10.82 7.54
CA TRP A 11 5.01 11.08 6.83
C TRP A 11 5.13 12.24 5.84
N GLN A 12 5.92 13.26 6.18
CA GLN A 12 6.15 14.41 5.31
C GLN A 12 7.03 14.09 4.09
N LYS A 13 7.88 13.06 4.17
CA LYS A 13 8.72 12.61 3.03
C LYS A 13 7.93 11.86 1.97
N LEU A 14 6.80 11.27 2.34
CA LEU A 14 5.92 10.54 1.42
C LEU A 14 5.39 11.46 0.33
N GLN A 15 5.10 10.89 -0.83
CA GLN A 15 4.36 11.59 -1.86
C GLN A 15 2.88 11.72 -1.50
N ALA A 16 2.18 12.63 -2.18
CA ALA A 16 0.76 12.89 -1.96
C ALA A 16 -0.09 11.61 -2.09
N VAL A 17 0.15 10.85 -3.15
CA VAL A 17 -0.55 9.60 -3.47
C VAL A 17 -0.29 8.50 -2.42
N GLU A 18 0.92 8.42 -1.88
CA GLU A 18 1.29 7.44 -0.86
C GLU A 18 0.59 7.76 0.46
N ARG A 19 0.60 9.04 0.85
CA ARG A 19 -0.14 9.49 2.03
C ARG A 19 -1.63 9.24 1.89
N PHE A 20 -2.19 9.49 0.71
CA PHE A 20 -3.60 9.22 0.44
C PHE A 20 -3.91 7.73 0.62
N TYR A 21 -3.16 6.84 -0.02
CA TYR A 21 -3.39 5.40 0.07
C TYR A 21 -3.29 4.89 1.51
N LEU A 22 -2.21 5.25 2.23
CA LEU A 22 -2.01 4.84 3.62
C LEU A 22 -3.07 5.42 4.57
N LYS A 23 -3.49 6.67 4.33
CA LYS A 23 -4.57 7.27 5.13
C LYS A 23 -5.90 6.56 4.88
N MET A 24 -6.20 6.25 3.63
CA MET A 24 -7.44 5.55 3.29
C MET A 24 -7.47 4.10 3.80
N ALA A 25 -6.33 3.42 3.88
CA ALA A 25 -6.25 2.11 4.55
C ALA A 25 -6.65 2.18 6.04
N GLU A 26 -6.24 3.23 6.75
CA GLU A 26 -6.67 3.46 8.14
C GLU A 26 -8.17 3.82 8.23
N MET A 27 -8.69 4.62 7.31
CA MET A 27 -10.12 4.93 7.28
C MET A 27 -10.96 3.65 7.08
N GLU A 28 -10.54 2.76 6.18
CA GLU A 28 -11.20 1.46 5.98
C GLU A 28 -11.17 0.60 7.24
N HIS A 29 -10.02 0.54 7.93
CA HIS A 29 -9.86 -0.14 9.21
C HIS A 29 -10.82 0.40 10.29
N GLN A 30 -11.08 1.71 10.28
CA GLN A 30 -12.05 2.38 11.16
C GLN A 30 -13.52 2.21 10.69
N GLY A 31 -13.77 1.47 9.60
CA GLY A 31 -15.10 1.20 9.06
C GLY A 31 -15.65 2.28 8.11
N ALA A 32 -14.84 3.30 7.79
CA ALA A 32 -15.23 4.38 6.88
C ALA A 32 -15.03 3.95 5.42
N LYS A 33 -16.14 3.74 4.70
CA LYS A 33 -16.16 3.13 3.36
C LYS A 33 -17.05 3.87 2.36
N THR A 34 -17.23 5.18 2.52
CA THR A 34 -18.02 5.99 1.59
C THR A 34 -17.11 6.59 0.52
N LEU A 35 -17.58 6.65 -0.73
CA LEU A 35 -16.82 7.26 -1.84
C LEU A 35 -16.54 8.75 -1.59
N ASP A 36 -17.46 9.44 -0.92
CA ASP A 36 -17.29 10.85 -0.51
C ASP A 36 -16.05 11.05 0.37
N ASN A 37 -15.77 10.12 1.29
CA ASN A 37 -14.54 10.19 2.10
C ASN A 37 -13.28 10.14 1.22
N TYR A 38 -13.23 9.24 0.23
CA TYR A 38 -12.10 9.17 -0.70
C TYR A 38 -11.95 10.46 -1.48
N GLN A 39 -13.05 11.03 -2.00
CA GLN A 39 -13.01 12.29 -2.74
C GLN A 39 -12.49 13.45 -1.87
N ASN A 40 -12.93 13.54 -0.62
CA ASN A 40 -12.51 14.58 0.31
C ASN A 40 -11.02 14.45 0.66
N PHE A 41 -10.54 13.24 0.94
CA PHE A 41 -9.11 13.02 1.19
C PHE A 41 -8.25 13.20 -0.06
N ALA A 42 -8.73 12.81 -1.24
CA ALA A 42 -8.01 13.02 -2.50
C ALA A 42 -7.79 14.51 -2.76
N LYS A 43 -8.84 15.32 -2.58
CA LYS A 43 -8.74 16.80 -2.63
C LYS A 43 -7.75 17.34 -1.59
N ALA A 44 -7.83 16.87 -0.34
CA ALA A 44 -6.96 17.33 0.74
C ALA A 44 -5.47 17.00 0.51
N PHE A 45 -5.18 15.84 -0.07
CA PHE A 45 -3.82 15.42 -0.42
C PHE A 45 -3.35 15.90 -1.80
N LYS A 46 -4.24 16.48 -2.62
CA LYS A 46 -4.01 16.87 -4.02
C LYS A 46 -3.67 15.68 -4.93
N VAL A 47 -4.44 14.60 -4.78
CA VAL A 47 -4.41 13.41 -5.65
C VAL A 47 -5.51 13.57 -6.70
N HIS A 48 -5.14 13.59 -7.97
CA HIS A 48 -6.09 13.88 -9.05
C HIS A 48 -6.78 12.62 -9.57
N HIS A 49 -6.05 11.50 -9.66
CA HIS A 49 -6.54 10.23 -10.22
C HIS A 49 -6.71 9.16 -9.15
N PHE A 50 -7.35 9.50 -8.03
CA PHE A 50 -7.51 8.59 -6.89
C PHE A 50 -8.35 7.35 -7.23
N ASP A 51 -9.24 7.46 -8.22
CA ASP A 51 -10.06 6.38 -8.76
C ASP A 51 -9.22 5.20 -9.25
N GLN A 52 -8.02 5.46 -9.76
CA GLN A 52 -7.09 4.42 -10.19
C GLN A 52 -6.64 3.50 -9.04
N LEU A 53 -6.65 4.02 -7.82
CA LEU A 53 -6.30 3.29 -6.58
C LEU A 53 -7.50 2.56 -5.97
N MET A 54 -8.71 2.83 -6.46
CA MET A 54 -9.95 2.23 -5.97
C MET A 54 -10.22 0.90 -6.63
N SER A 55 -10.80 -0.04 -5.90
CA SER A 55 -11.24 -1.29 -6.49
C SER A 55 -12.38 -1.05 -7.48
N ASP A 56 -12.38 -1.80 -8.58
CA ASP A 56 -13.46 -1.78 -9.59
C ASP A 56 -14.82 -2.21 -8.99
N ALA A 57 -14.81 -2.90 -7.85
CA ALA A 57 -16.02 -3.28 -7.10
C ALA A 57 -16.56 -2.15 -6.19
N SER A 58 -15.90 -0.99 -6.14
CA SER A 58 -16.28 0.12 -5.26
C SER A 58 -17.65 0.70 -5.62
N LYS A 59 -18.46 0.98 -4.60
CA LYS A 59 -19.75 1.67 -4.72
C LYS A 59 -19.81 2.80 -3.70
N ALA A 60 -20.81 3.69 -3.83
CA ALA A 60 -20.95 4.88 -2.99
C ALA A 60 -20.82 4.61 -1.47
N ASN A 61 -21.38 3.50 -0.95
CA ASN A 61 -21.36 3.13 0.49
C ASN A 61 -20.52 1.88 0.80
N SER A 62 -19.71 1.44 -0.16
CA SER A 62 -18.80 0.30 -0.02
C SER A 62 -17.56 0.50 -0.89
N ALA A 63 -16.99 1.71 -0.80
CA ALA A 63 -15.76 2.09 -1.46
C ALA A 63 -14.57 1.48 -0.71
N ARG A 64 -13.57 1.01 -1.46
CA ARG A 64 -12.32 0.48 -0.91
C ARG A 64 -11.17 0.65 -1.88
N LEU A 65 -9.96 0.68 -1.35
CA LEU A 65 -8.71 0.60 -2.10
C LEU A 65 -8.58 -0.76 -2.78
N LYS A 66 -7.81 -0.76 -3.87
CA LYS A 66 -7.19 -1.96 -4.42
C LYS A 66 -6.17 -2.52 -3.42
N LEU A 67 -6.16 -3.84 -3.28
CA LEU A 67 -5.07 -4.60 -2.66
C LEU A 67 -3.94 -4.86 -3.65
N SER A 68 -2.78 -5.34 -3.18
CA SER A 68 -1.66 -5.73 -4.05
C SER A 68 -2.10 -6.67 -5.18
N THR A 69 -2.95 -7.65 -4.87
CA THR A 69 -3.49 -8.64 -5.81
C THR A 69 -4.41 -8.07 -6.90
N GLU A 70 -4.93 -6.87 -6.70
CA GLU A 70 -5.72 -6.11 -7.69
C GLU A 70 -4.82 -5.19 -8.53
N PHE A 71 -3.76 -4.63 -7.96
CA PHE A 71 -2.76 -3.88 -8.73
C PHE A 71 -1.95 -4.78 -9.66
N ARG A 72 -1.46 -5.93 -9.17
CA ARG A 72 -0.55 -6.82 -9.93
C ARG A 72 0.64 -6.02 -10.46
N SER A 73 0.91 -6.07 -11.77
CA SER A 73 1.96 -5.27 -12.44
C SER A 73 1.48 -3.90 -12.96
N THR A 74 0.21 -3.51 -12.74
CA THR A 74 -0.29 -2.19 -13.20
C THR A 74 0.41 -1.06 -12.46
N MET A 75 0.66 0.08 -13.13
CA MET A 75 1.37 1.25 -12.53
C MET A 75 2.80 0.96 -12.04
N MET A 76 3.45 -0.08 -12.57
CA MET A 76 4.90 -0.24 -12.40
C MET A 76 5.69 0.65 -13.36
N SER A 77 5.04 1.16 -14.41
CA SER A 77 5.58 2.10 -15.40
C SER A 77 4.50 3.06 -15.90
N GLY A 78 4.89 4.10 -16.65
CA GLY A 78 4.00 5.14 -17.16
C GLY A 78 3.83 6.32 -16.19
N ASP A 79 2.78 7.12 -16.40
CA ASP A 79 2.65 8.46 -15.79
C ASP A 79 1.63 8.54 -14.65
N ALA A 80 1.17 7.40 -14.12
CA ALA A 80 0.28 7.39 -12.97
C ALA A 80 0.99 7.97 -11.74
N GLU A 81 0.28 8.70 -10.88
CA GLU A 81 0.87 9.34 -9.69
C GLU A 81 1.58 8.34 -8.77
N MET A 82 1.10 7.09 -8.73
CA MET A 82 1.63 5.99 -7.92
C MET A 82 2.85 5.32 -8.57
N THR A 83 3.11 5.51 -9.87
CA THR A 83 4.24 4.89 -10.56
C THR A 83 5.57 5.40 -9.99
N GLY A 84 6.52 4.48 -9.79
CA GLY A 84 7.86 4.82 -9.30
C GLY A 84 7.90 5.27 -7.84
N THR A 85 6.85 5.05 -7.06
CA THR A 85 6.84 5.35 -5.62
C THR A 85 7.34 4.17 -4.79
N PRO A 86 7.96 4.40 -3.62
CA PRO A 86 8.27 3.34 -2.66
C PRO A 86 7.06 2.47 -2.31
N LEU A 87 5.90 3.09 -2.07
CA LEU A 87 4.68 2.35 -1.77
C LEU A 87 4.24 1.44 -2.93
N ARG A 88 4.40 1.88 -4.18
CA ARG A 88 4.06 1.04 -5.33
C ARG A 88 4.97 -0.17 -5.44
N ALA A 89 6.27 0.01 -5.29
CA ALA A 89 7.23 -1.09 -5.26
C ALA A 89 6.89 -2.08 -4.15
N LEU A 90 6.52 -1.58 -2.96
CA LEU A 90 6.05 -2.41 -1.86
C LEU A 90 4.80 -3.20 -2.20
N LEU A 91 3.76 -2.56 -2.76
CA LEU A 91 2.52 -3.23 -3.18
C LEU A 91 2.77 -4.30 -4.26
N TYR A 92 3.79 -4.14 -5.11
CA TYR A 92 4.18 -5.16 -6.07
C TYR A 92 4.81 -6.37 -5.36
N ALA A 93 5.74 -6.13 -4.45
CA ALA A 93 6.36 -7.19 -3.66
C ALA A 93 5.34 -7.97 -2.81
N LEU A 94 4.33 -7.29 -2.22
CA LEU A 94 3.22 -7.96 -1.53
C LEU A 94 2.43 -8.90 -2.44
N PHE A 95 2.21 -8.49 -3.68
CA PHE A 95 1.56 -9.32 -4.69
C PHE A 95 2.41 -10.55 -5.01
N GLU A 96 3.72 -10.39 -5.16
CA GLU A 96 4.63 -11.53 -5.41
C GLU A 96 4.65 -12.52 -4.24
N ILE A 97 4.72 -12.03 -2.99
CA ILE A 97 4.58 -12.90 -1.80
C ILE A 97 3.24 -13.65 -1.81
N SER A 98 2.14 -12.98 -2.18
CA SER A 98 0.82 -13.63 -2.31
C SER A 98 0.75 -14.67 -3.43
N LYS A 99 1.75 -14.69 -4.32
CA LYS A 99 1.93 -15.65 -5.40
C LYS A 99 2.99 -16.70 -5.11
N GLU A 100 3.46 -16.77 -3.85
CA GLU A 100 4.45 -17.75 -3.41
C GLU A 100 5.76 -17.64 -4.20
N VAL A 101 6.10 -16.42 -4.68
CA VAL A 101 7.44 -16.13 -5.19
C VAL A 101 8.42 -16.19 -4.02
N GLU A 102 9.61 -16.74 -4.26
CA GLU A 102 10.66 -16.87 -3.25
C GLU A 102 11.02 -15.50 -2.66
N VAL A 103 11.15 -15.42 -1.33
CA VAL A 103 11.31 -14.15 -0.61
C VAL A 103 12.56 -13.39 -1.07
N ASP A 104 13.65 -14.10 -1.36
CA ASP A 104 14.90 -13.50 -1.84
C ASP A 104 14.73 -12.84 -3.22
N ASP A 105 13.97 -13.47 -4.13
CA ASP A 105 13.65 -12.90 -5.44
C ASP A 105 12.74 -11.67 -5.29
N VAL A 106 11.74 -11.74 -4.40
CA VAL A 106 10.87 -10.58 -4.09
C VAL A 106 11.69 -9.41 -3.55
N LEU A 107 12.65 -9.68 -2.67
CA LEU A 107 13.53 -8.64 -2.12
C LEU A 107 14.42 -8.02 -3.21
N LEU A 108 14.91 -8.82 -4.16
CA LEU A 108 15.66 -8.32 -5.32
C LEU A 108 14.78 -7.43 -6.20
N HIS A 109 13.58 -7.87 -6.55
CA HIS A 109 12.65 -7.07 -7.35
C HIS A 109 12.22 -5.79 -6.61
N LEU A 110 12.02 -5.85 -5.29
CA LEU A 110 11.72 -4.67 -4.48
C LEU A 110 12.87 -3.65 -4.56
N MET A 111 14.12 -4.11 -4.51
CA MET A 111 15.30 -3.24 -4.65
C MET A 111 15.37 -2.57 -6.02
N GLU A 112 15.07 -3.31 -7.09
CA GLU A 112 15.10 -2.80 -8.46
C GLU A 112 13.98 -1.79 -8.73
N ASN A 113 12.78 -2.05 -8.21
CA ASN A 113 11.59 -1.24 -8.47
C ASN A 113 11.45 -0.04 -7.52
N CYS A 114 12.06 -0.08 -6.32
CA CYS A 114 11.97 1.00 -5.36
C CYS A 114 13.01 2.10 -5.65
N PRO A 115 12.60 3.37 -5.85
CA PRO A 115 13.56 4.46 -5.95
C PRO A 115 14.33 4.60 -4.63
N ASN A 116 15.65 4.81 -4.72
CA ASN A 116 16.51 5.03 -3.54
C ASN A 116 16.26 4.00 -2.43
N TYR A 117 16.29 2.71 -2.78
CA TYR A 117 15.91 1.62 -1.88
C TYR A 117 16.59 1.69 -0.50
N LEU A 118 17.92 1.86 -0.46
CA LEU A 118 18.67 1.88 0.79
C LEU A 118 18.16 2.95 1.79
N PRO A 119 18.04 4.24 1.40
CA PRO A 119 17.36 5.25 2.23
C PRO A 119 15.91 4.92 2.62
N ASN A 120 15.16 4.25 1.74
CA ASN A 120 13.75 3.94 1.94
C ASN A 120 13.50 2.61 2.68
N LYS A 121 14.52 1.77 2.90
CA LYS A 121 14.38 0.42 3.45
C LYS A 121 13.61 0.39 4.77
N GLN A 122 13.96 1.26 5.72
CA GLN A 122 13.26 1.34 7.01
C GLN A 122 11.81 1.81 6.86
N LEU A 123 11.57 2.75 5.93
CA LEU A 123 10.24 3.27 5.64
C LEU A 123 9.35 2.20 4.98
N LEU A 124 9.90 1.39 4.07
CA LEU A 124 9.20 0.27 3.44
C LEU A 124 8.75 -0.77 4.48
N ALA A 125 9.63 -1.16 5.41
CA ALA A 125 9.27 -2.07 6.50
C ALA A 125 8.15 -1.49 7.38
N LYS A 126 8.20 -0.18 7.69
CA LYS A 126 7.14 0.51 8.44
C LYS A 126 5.81 0.55 7.67
N MET A 127 5.84 0.85 6.37
CA MET A 127 4.65 0.80 5.51
C MET A 127 4.05 -0.60 5.47
N ALA A 128 4.88 -1.64 5.39
CA ALA A 128 4.44 -3.03 5.37
C ALA A 128 3.74 -3.41 6.69
N ASP A 129 4.36 -3.14 7.84
CA ASP A 129 3.70 -3.34 9.15
C ASP A 129 2.39 -2.57 9.25
N TYR A 130 2.36 -1.32 8.82
CA TYR A 130 1.17 -0.50 8.87
C TYR A 130 0.06 -1.08 8.00
N LEU A 131 0.37 -1.54 6.79
CA LEU A 131 -0.60 -2.23 5.93
C LEU A 131 -1.06 -3.54 6.56
N ALA A 132 -0.16 -4.31 7.19
CA ALA A 132 -0.55 -5.51 7.92
C ALA A 132 -1.60 -5.21 8.99
N GLU A 133 -1.34 -4.23 9.85
CA GLU A 133 -2.25 -3.81 10.91
C GLU A 133 -3.60 -3.31 10.35
N LYS A 134 -3.59 -2.48 9.30
CA LYS A 134 -4.83 -1.90 8.76
C LYS A 134 -5.66 -2.89 7.94
N ARG A 135 -5.06 -3.99 7.49
CA ARG A 135 -5.74 -5.04 6.72
C ARG A 135 -6.23 -6.17 7.61
N GLU A 136 -5.56 -6.42 8.73
CA GLU A 136 -5.98 -7.42 9.71
C GLU A 136 -7.39 -7.15 10.26
N GLY A 137 -8.18 -8.22 10.41
CA GLY A 137 -9.53 -8.16 10.97
C GLY A 137 -10.59 -7.56 10.02
N LEU A 138 -10.21 -7.06 8.84
CA LEU A 138 -11.17 -6.65 7.83
C LEU A 138 -11.91 -7.87 7.26
N LYS A 139 -13.24 -7.75 7.10
CA LYS A 139 -14.06 -8.84 6.55
C LYS A 139 -13.78 -9.04 5.06
N GLY A 140 -13.16 -10.18 4.73
CA GLY A 140 -12.93 -10.59 3.35
C GLY A 140 -14.19 -10.98 2.58
N THR A 141 -14.07 -11.03 1.26
CA THR A 141 -15.06 -11.53 0.30
C THR A 141 -14.36 -12.35 -0.79
N LYS A 142 -15.10 -12.95 -1.72
CA LYS A 142 -14.51 -13.70 -2.85
C LYS A 142 -13.53 -12.87 -3.70
N THR A 143 -13.72 -11.56 -3.77
CA THR A 143 -12.92 -10.64 -4.59
C THR A 143 -12.11 -9.65 -3.76
N PHE A 144 -12.06 -9.82 -2.44
CA PHE A 144 -11.34 -8.95 -1.51
C PHE A 144 -10.77 -9.79 -0.37
N ASN A 145 -9.46 -9.99 -0.34
CA ASN A 145 -8.79 -10.84 0.65
C ASN A 145 -7.77 -10.04 1.48
N PRO A 146 -8.23 -9.23 2.45
CA PRO A 146 -7.37 -8.38 3.25
C PRO A 146 -6.51 -9.18 4.24
N GLU A 147 -6.96 -10.36 4.69
CA GLU A 147 -6.17 -11.20 5.60
C GLU A 147 -4.92 -11.77 4.90
N GLN A 148 -5.05 -12.16 3.63
CA GLN A 148 -3.88 -12.54 2.83
C GLN A 148 -2.94 -11.36 2.62
N GLU A 149 -3.45 -10.17 2.32
CA GLU A 149 -2.64 -8.96 2.21
C GLU A 149 -1.87 -8.69 3.51
N ALA A 150 -2.56 -8.81 4.66
CA ALA A 150 -1.95 -8.60 5.97
C ALA A 150 -0.84 -9.61 6.25
N SER A 151 -1.07 -10.88 5.92
CA SER A 151 -0.07 -11.95 6.03
C SER A 151 1.16 -11.68 5.16
N SER A 152 0.97 -11.39 3.87
CA SER A 152 2.06 -11.04 2.94
C SER A 152 2.86 -9.83 3.43
N ALA A 153 2.18 -8.84 4.03
CA ALA A 153 2.81 -7.65 4.55
C ALA A 153 3.67 -7.91 5.80
N ARG A 154 3.24 -8.79 6.71
CA ARG A 154 4.07 -9.23 7.85
C ARG A 154 5.34 -9.93 7.39
N VAL A 155 5.21 -10.89 6.46
CA VAL A 155 6.35 -11.64 5.90
C VAL A 155 7.34 -10.67 5.25
N LEU A 156 6.85 -9.77 4.40
CA LEU A 156 7.71 -8.82 3.70
C LEU A 156 8.38 -7.81 4.66
N ALA A 157 7.67 -7.34 5.69
CA ALA A 157 8.24 -6.43 6.67
C ALA A 157 9.41 -7.08 7.44
N GLU A 158 9.25 -8.34 7.85
CA GLU A 158 10.31 -9.11 8.51
C GLU A 158 11.49 -9.36 7.55
N ALA A 159 11.21 -9.76 6.31
CA ALA A 159 12.21 -9.99 5.28
C ALA A 159 13.05 -8.73 5.01
N ILE A 160 12.41 -7.57 4.83
CA ILE A 160 13.10 -6.29 4.60
C ILE A 160 14.04 -5.96 5.77
N ARG A 161 13.61 -6.17 7.02
CA ARG A 161 14.44 -5.91 8.22
C ARG A 161 15.66 -6.82 8.29
N ASN A 162 15.47 -8.10 7.96
CA ASN A 162 16.50 -9.13 8.07
C ASN A 162 17.42 -9.21 6.84
N GLN A 163 17.05 -8.58 5.73
CA GLN A 163 17.87 -8.54 4.53
C GLN A 163 19.24 -7.92 4.84
N ARG A 164 20.30 -8.69 4.64
CA ARG A 164 21.68 -8.23 4.70
C ARG A 164 22.09 -7.75 3.31
N LEU A 165 22.63 -6.53 3.22
CA LEU A 165 23.06 -5.88 1.98
C LEU A 165 24.57 -5.69 2.01
#